data_AF-A0A0M1J3M0-F1
#
_entry.id   AF-A0A0M1J3M0-F1
#
_cell.length_a   1.000
_cell.length_b   1.000
_cell.length_c   1.000
_cell.angle_alpha   90.00
_cell.angle_beta   90.00
_cell.angle_gamma   90.00
#
_symmetry.space_group_name_H-M   'P 1'
#
loop_
_entity.id
_entity.type
_entity.pdbx_description
1 polymer ?
#
loop_
_entity_poly.entity_id
_entity_poly.type
_entity_poly.pdbx_seq_one_letter_code
_entity_poly.pdbx_strand_id
1 'polypeptide(L)'
;MAEPPKNSSPYTNSLCQWKTTEEEQEAREEAVSAQLGLLRNTLPVLLRRFSEIKDLRNPRKIKHKLTIILIYGLLSFVFQKASRREANREMDLPTFKKTLQQMFPELENLPHFDTLNRILEKIDPNEIEKTHLHLFKQFIRNKKFKRFLINNCYPLAVDGTQKFTRDGQWRDIEWLERRHKTADGDERIQQYVYILEANLVFHNGLTIPLMSEFLSYGEGD
;
A
#
# COMPACT_ATOMS: atom_id res chain seq x y z
N MET A 1 23.38 16.27 60.84
CA MET A 1 22.37 16.56 59.79
C MET A 1 22.88 15.94 58.51
N ALA A 2 22.25 14.86 58.04
CA ALA A 2 22.60 14.23 56.77
C ALA A 2 21.69 14.80 55.68
N GLU A 3 22.29 15.36 54.63
CA GLU A 3 21.54 15.86 53.47
C GLU A 3 20.86 14.70 52.73
N PRO A 4 19.63 14.89 52.22
CA PRO A 4 18.96 13.88 51.40
C PRO A 4 19.64 13.76 50.03
N PRO A 5 19.61 12.57 49.41
CA PRO A 5 20.26 12.34 48.12
C PRO A 5 19.62 13.22 47.03
N LYS A 6 20.46 13.96 46.30
CA LYS A 6 20.06 14.75 45.12
C LYS A 6 19.60 13.79 44.02
N ASN A 7 18.30 13.80 43.75
CA ASN A 7 17.70 13.06 42.65
C ASN A 7 18.05 13.78 41.33
N SER A 8 19.16 13.38 40.70
CA SER A 8 19.61 13.96 39.42
C SER A 8 19.08 13.17 38.23
N SER A 9 17.87 13.51 37.77
CA SER A 9 17.48 13.33 36.38
C SER A 9 16.19 14.13 36.13
N PRO A 10 16.18 15.15 35.25
CA PRO A 10 14.93 15.71 34.77
C PRO A 10 14.31 14.67 33.83
N TYR A 11 13.15 14.13 34.22
CA TYR A 11 12.33 13.30 33.35
C TYR A 11 11.98 14.09 32.09
N THR A 12 12.68 13.84 31.00
CA THR A 12 12.35 14.41 29.69
C THR A 12 11.27 13.55 29.04
N ASN A 13 10.07 14.12 28.84
CA ASN A 13 8.98 13.49 28.08
C ASN A 13 9.26 13.42 26.56
N SER A 14 10.49 13.71 26.12
CA SER A 14 10.88 13.59 24.73
C SER A 14 11.18 12.13 24.41
N LEU A 15 10.38 11.54 23.52
CA LEU A 15 10.64 10.23 22.92
C LEU A 15 11.63 10.31 21.75
N CYS A 16 12.09 11.52 21.39
CA CYS A 16 13.04 11.73 20.29
C CYS A 16 14.45 11.34 20.74
N GLN A 17 15.07 10.44 19.98
CA GLN A 17 16.39 9.89 20.29
C GLN A 17 17.53 10.78 19.77
N TRP A 18 17.25 11.62 18.76
CA TRP A 18 18.22 12.47 18.10
C TRP A 18 18.37 13.80 18.82
N LYS A 19 19.61 14.25 18.99
CA LYS A 19 19.95 15.47 19.71
C LYS A 19 20.19 16.66 18.78
N THR A 20 20.53 16.41 17.52
CA THR A 20 20.77 17.46 16.52
C THR A 20 20.03 17.20 15.21
N THR A 21 19.90 18.26 14.41
CA THR A 21 19.31 18.20 13.07
C THR A 21 20.11 17.31 12.13
N GLU A 22 21.44 17.31 12.27
CA GLU A 22 22.34 16.48 11.46
C GLU A 22 22.17 15.00 11.79
N GLU A 23 22.06 14.66 13.07
CA GLU A 23 21.85 13.28 13.52
C GLU A 23 20.50 12.73 13.03
N GLU A 24 19.44 13.54 13.09
CA GLU A 24 18.13 13.19 12.54
C GLU A 24 18.19 13.02 11.01
N GLN A 25 18.91 13.90 10.31
CA GLN A 25 19.04 13.83 8.86
C GLN A 25 19.83 12.59 8.42
N GLU A 26 20.95 12.27 9.07
CA GLU A 26 21.75 11.08 8.77
C GLU A 26 20.93 9.80 9.02
N ALA A 27 20.21 9.71 10.13
CA ALA A 27 19.36 8.57 10.44
C ALA A 27 18.24 8.39 9.39
N ARG A 28 17.66 9.49 8.90
CA ARG A 28 16.65 9.45 7.82
C ARG A 28 17.27 9.00 6.50
N GLU A 29 18.44 9.51 6.14
CA GLU A 29 19.15 9.13 4.91
C GLU A 29 19.56 7.65 4.94
N GLU A 30 20.03 7.15 6.08
CA GLU A 30 20.36 5.73 6.27
C GLU A 30 19.11 4.85 6.11
N ALA A 31 18.00 5.22 6.75
CA ALA A 31 16.74 4.49 6.64
C ALA A 31 16.23 4.44 5.18
N VAL A 32 16.30 5.57 4.46
CA VAL A 32 15.92 5.64 3.05
C VAL A 32 16.88 4.82 2.18
N SER A 33 18.19 4.89 2.43
CA SER A 33 19.20 4.12 1.69
C SER A 33 18.99 2.60 1.81
N ALA A 34 18.69 2.11 3.01
CA ALA A 34 18.37 0.71 3.26
C ALA A 34 17.11 0.28 2.48
N GLN A 35 16.06 1.11 2.47
CA GLN A 35 14.85 0.86 1.69
C GLN A 35 15.12 0.88 0.18
N LEU A 36 15.96 1.80 -0.28
CA LEU A 36 16.36 1.90 -1.70
C LEU A 36 17.09 0.66 -2.18
N GLY A 37 17.94 0.06 -1.36
CA GLY A 37 18.59 -1.22 -1.69
C GLY A 37 17.58 -2.34 -1.95
N LEU A 38 16.53 -2.43 -1.12
CA LEU A 38 15.45 -3.39 -1.30
C LEU A 38 14.61 -3.09 -2.55
N LEU A 39 14.26 -1.82 -2.74
CA LEU A 39 13.49 -1.36 -3.89
C LEU A 39 14.24 -1.61 -5.20
N ARG A 40 15.53 -1.26 -5.30
CA ARG A 40 16.35 -1.52 -6.50
C ARG A 40 16.43 -2.99 -6.89
N ASN A 41 16.36 -3.90 -5.91
CA ASN A 41 16.36 -5.33 -6.18
C ASN A 41 14.96 -5.87 -6.58
N THR A 42 13.90 -5.30 -6.02
CA THR A 42 12.52 -5.80 -6.21
C THR A 42 11.82 -5.14 -7.40
N LEU A 43 12.12 -3.86 -7.64
CA LEU A 43 11.51 -3.01 -8.64
C LEU A 43 11.71 -3.53 -10.08
N PRO A 44 12.90 -3.98 -10.53
CA PRO A 44 13.06 -4.52 -11.88
C PRO A 44 12.19 -5.75 -12.12
N VAL A 45 12.03 -6.60 -11.10
CA VAL A 45 11.14 -7.75 -11.18
C VAL A 45 9.70 -7.28 -11.29
N LEU A 46 9.26 -6.38 -10.42
CA LEU A 46 7.90 -5.81 -10.45
C LEU A 46 7.59 -5.15 -11.80
N LEU A 47 8.50 -4.32 -12.31
CA LEU A 47 8.42 -3.66 -13.61
C LEU A 47 8.25 -4.65 -14.75
N ARG A 48 9.05 -5.72 -14.76
CA ARG A 48 8.95 -6.77 -15.76
C ARG A 48 7.57 -7.42 -15.72
N ARG A 49 7.07 -7.75 -14.54
CA ARG A 49 5.73 -8.36 -14.38
C ARG A 49 4.60 -7.42 -14.80
N PHE A 50 4.66 -6.16 -14.41
CA PHE A 50 3.71 -5.15 -14.87
C PHE A 50 3.74 -4.95 -16.39
N SER A 51 4.87 -5.21 -17.06
CA SER A 51 4.95 -5.15 -18.52
C SER A 51 4.28 -6.32 -19.23
N GLU A 52 4.03 -7.43 -18.52
CA GLU A 52 3.31 -8.60 -19.05
C GLU A 52 1.78 -8.37 -19.04
N ILE A 53 1.29 -7.42 -18.25
CA ILE A 53 -0.13 -7.07 -18.20
C ILE A 53 -0.54 -6.40 -19.52
N LYS A 54 -1.62 -6.89 -20.13
CA LYS A 54 -2.16 -6.33 -21.37
C LYS A 54 -2.60 -4.88 -21.17
N ASP A 55 -2.06 -3.98 -21.99
CA ASP A 55 -2.50 -2.59 -22.02
C ASP A 55 -3.80 -2.44 -22.81
N LEU A 56 -4.90 -2.17 -22.10
CA LEU A 56 -6.25 -2.04 -22.67
C LEU A 56 -6.54 -0.62 -23.21
N ARG A 57 -5.57 0.30 -23.16
CA ARG A 57 -5.73 1.67 -23.67
C ARG A 57 -5.64 1.72 -25.18
N ASN A 58 -6.17 2.80 -25.75
CA ASN A 58 -6.02 3.06 -27.19
C ASN A 58 -4.53 3.36 -27.51
N PRO A 59 -3.88 2.57 -28.39
CA PRO A 59 -2.46 2.76 -28.72
C PRO A 59 -2.12 4.17 -29.22
N ARG A 60 -3.06 4.85 -29.89
CA ARG A 60 -2.86 6.21 -30.42
C ARG A 60 -2.85 7.30 -29.34
N LYS A 61 -3.24 6.98 -28.10
CA LYS A 61 -3.37 7.94 -26.98
C LYS A 61 -2.40 7.63 -25.82
N ILE A 62 -1.39 6.80 -26.03
CA ILE A 62 -0.44 6.40 -24.99
C ILE A 62 0.68 7.44 -24.87
N LYS A 63 0.69 8.17 -23.75
CA LYS A 63 1.79 9.10 -23.37
C LYS A 63 2.82 8.44 -22.44
N HIS A 64 2.39 7.53 -21.57
CA HIS A 64 3.24 6.84 -20.59
C HIS A 64 3.04 5.32 -20.69
N LYS A 65 4.13 4.56 -20.52
CA LYS A 65 4.10 3.09 -20.43
C LYS A 65 3.19 2.64 -19.29
N LEU A 66 2.53 1.49 -19.45
CA LEU A 66 1.64 0.94 -18.42
C LEU A 66 2.38 0.75 -17.08
N THR A 67 3.60 0.24 -17.13
CA THR A 67 4.46 0.01 -15.95
C THR A 67 4.69 1.27 -15.11
N ILE A 68 4.93 2.42 -15.76
CA ILE A 68 5.11 3.72 -15.10
C ILE A 68 3.83 4.13 -14.37
N ILE A 69 2.68 3.88 -14.98
CA ILE A 69 1.39 4.26 -14.39
C ILE A 69 1.05 3.37 -13.19
N LEU A 70 1.29 2.07 -13.28
CA LEU A 70 1.07 1.15 -12.17
C LEU A 70 2.00 1.43 -10.98
N ILE A 71 3.28 1.75 -11.25
CA ILE A 71 4.21 2.21 -10.20
C ILE A 71 3.75 3.52 -9.58
N TYR A 72 3.32 4.48 -10.41
CA TYR A 72 2.79 5.74 -9.89
C TYR A 72 1.63 5.50 -8.92
N GLY A 73 0.69 4.61 -9.28
CA GLY A 73 -0.40 4.22 -8.38
C GLY A 73 0.07 3.55 -7.09
N LEU A 74 1.02 2.62 -7.17
CA LEU A 74 1.61 1.98 -5.99
C LEU A 74 2.29 3.01 -5.08
N LEU A 75 3.04 3.95 -5.65
CA LEU A 75 3.70 5.02 -4.90
C LEU A 75 2.70 5.97 -4.26
N SER A 76 1.62 6.35 -4.96
CA SER A 76 0.57 7.16 -4.36
C SER A 76 -0.06 6.50 -3.14
N PHE A 77 -0.20 5.16 -3.16
CA PHE A 77 -0.64 4.38 -2.01
C PHE A 77 0.41 4.36 -0.88
N VAL A 78 1.68 4.10 -1.20
CA VAL A 78 2.80 4.11 -0.21
C VAL A 78 2.94 5.47 0.47
N PHE A 79 2.77 6.56 -0.28
CA PHE A 79 2.81 7.94 0.23
C PHE A 79 1.47 8.41 0.82
N GLN A 80 0.50 7.51 0.99
CA GLN A 80 -0.78 7.74 1.66
C GLN A 80 -1.56 8.96 1.15
N LYS A 81 -1.61 9.14 -0.18
CA LYS A 81 -2.38 10.25 -0.77
C LYS A 81 -3.87 9.92 -0.70
N ALA A 82 -4.63 10.76 0.01
CA ALA A 82 -6.03 10.49 0.34
C ALA A 82 -6.97 10.75 -0.85
N SER A 83 -6.54 11.54 -1.83
CA SER A 83 -7.32 11.76 -3.05
C SER A 83 -6.47 11.87 -4.31
N ARG A 84 -7.11 11.66 -5.47
CA ARG A 84 -6.50 11.88 -6.79
C ARG A 84 -6.00 13.30 -6.98
N ARG A 85 -6.75 14.29 -6.46
CA ARG A 85 -6.40 15.71 -6.54
C ARG A 85 -5.18 16.03 -5.71
N GLU A 86 -5.13 15.49 -4.49
CA GLU A 86 -3.97 15.63 -3.60
C GLU A 86 -2.73 14.95 -4.17
N ALA A 87 -2.87 13.72 -4.69
CA ALA A 87 -1.77 13.01 -5.36
C ALA A 87 -1.19 13.83 -6.53
N ASN A 88 -2.04 14.39 -7.39
CA ASN A 88 -1.58 15.28 -8.46
C ASN A 88 -0.86 16.51 -7.90
N ARG A 89 -1.44 17.19 -6.91
CA ARG A 89 -0.86 18.42 -6.33
C ARG A 89 0.50 18.18 -5.67
N GLU A 90 0.61 17.12 -4.89
CA GLU A 90 1.78 16.89 -4.03
C GLU A 90 2.89 16.11 -4.71
N MET A 91 2.55 15.15 -5.57
CA MET A 91 3.58 14.37 -6.27
C MET A 91 4.24 15.16 -7.40
N ASP A 92 3.57 16.20 -7.93
CA ASP A 92 4.15 17.12 -8.91
C ASP A 92 4.99 18.26 -8.27
N LEU A 93 5.07 18.34 -6.94
CA LEU A 93 5.92 19.33 -6.27
C LEU A 93 7.38 19.16 -6.73
N PRO A 94 8.07 20.23 -7.18
CA PRO A 94 9.40 20.10 -7.80
C PRO A 94 10.42 19.34 -6.95
N THR A 95 10.47 19.62 -5.65
CA THR A 95 11.39 18.95 -4.71
C THR A 95 11.05 17.46 -4.56
N PHE A 96 9.76 17.15 -4.43
CA PHE A 96 9.29 15.78 -4.30
C PHE A 96 9.55 14.99 -5.58
N LYS A 97 9.19 15.56 -6.74
CA LYS A 97 9.42 14.97 -8.06
C LYS A 97 10.91 14.72 -8.30
N LYS A 98 11.77 15.70 -8.00
CA LYS A 98 13.23 15.55 -8.15
C LYS A 98 13.76 14.41 -7.28
N THR A 99 13.33 14.34 -6.02
CA THR A 99 13.73 13.26 -5.10
C THR A 99 13.21 11.91 -5.58
N LEU A 100 11.97 11.86 -6.06
CA LEU A 100 11.38 10.64 -6.60
C LEU A 100 12.13 10.15 -7.83
N GLN A 101 12.56 11.05 -8.72
CA GLN A 101 13.35 10.73 -9.90
C GLN A 101 14.77 10.25 -9.57
N GLN A 102 15.37 10.71 -8.46
CA GLN A 102 16.65 10.16 -7.99
C GLN A 102 16.51 8.70 -7.55
N MET A 103 15.36 8.33 -6.99
CA MET A 103 15.05 6.97 -6.55
C MET A 103 14.57 6.08 -7.70
N PHE A 104 13.79 6.64 -8.62
CA PHE A 104 13.11 5.98 -9.72
C PHE A 104 13.31 6.77 -11.02
N PRO A 105 14.49 6.68 -11.66
CA PRO A 105 14.81 7.44 -12.88
C PRO A 105 13.83 7.18 -14.04
N GLU A 106 13.15 6.03 -14.03
CA GLU A 106 12.15 5.67 -15.03
C GLU A 106 10.89 6.55 -14.96
N LEU A 107 10.69 7.31 -13.87
CA LEU A 107 9.59 8.26 -13.67
C LEU A 107 9.94 9.67 -14.20
N GLU A 108 10.48 9.76 -15.42
CA GLU A 108 10.86 11.04 -16.04
C GLU A 108 9.68 12.01 -16.11
N ASN A 109 8.50 11.51 -16.47
CA ASN A 109 7.25 12.26 -16.44
C ASN A 109 6.17 11.49 -15.69
N LEU A 110 5.61 12.11 -14.64
CA LEU A 110 4.55 11.53 -13.84
C LEU A 110 3.22 11.54 -14.62
N PRO A 111 2.47 10.42 -14.64
CA PRO A 111 1.18 10.37 -15.29
C PRO A 111 0.12 11.06 -14.43
N HIS A 112 -0.90 11.63 -15.08
CA HIS A 112 -2.06 12.17 -14.36
C HIS A 112 -2.87 11.04 -13.72
N PHE A 113 -3.32 11.21 -12.47
CA PHE A 113 -4.03 10.17 -11.72
C PHE A 113 -5.31 9.68 -12.41
N ASP A 114 -6.02 10.52 -13.16
CA ASP A 114 -7.19 10.06 -13.94
C ASP A 114 -6.84 9.02 -15.01
N THR A 115 -5.59 9.01 -15.51
CA THR A 115 -5.13 7.96 -16.42
C THR A 115 -5.01 6.63 -15.67
N LEU A 116 -4.48 6.64 -14.44
CA LEU A 116 -4.43 5.47 -13.57
C LEU A 116 -5.84 4.94 -13.28
N ASN A 117 -6.77 5.82 -12.89
CA ASN A 117 -8.15 5.42 -12.58
C ASN A 117 -8.81 4.69 -13.76
N ARG A 118 -8.71 5.23 -14.98
CA ARG A 118 -9.29 4.60 -16.19
C ARG A 118 -8.64 3.25 -16.55
N ILE A 119 -7.39 3.03 -16.13
CA ILE A 119 -6.70 1.75 -16.31
C ILE A 119 -7.20 0.75 -15.26
N LEU A 120 -7.22 1.15 -13.99
CA LEU A 120 -7.67 0.29 -12.89
C LEU A 120 -9.14 -0.11 -13.02
N GLU A 121 -9.99 0.73 -13.63
CA GLU A 121 -11.38 0.39 -13.96
C GLU A 121 -11.53 -0.75 -14.97
N LYS A 122 -10.47 -1.08 -15.73
CA LYS A 122 -10.53 -2.07 -16.81
C LYS A 122 -9.60 -3.25 -16.62
N ILE A 123 -8.56 -3.09 -15.81
CA ILE A 123 -7.60 -4.14 -15.53
C ILE A 123 -8.32 -5.26 -14.77
N ASP A 124 -8.07 -6.51 -15.14
CA ASP A 124 -8.52 -7.64 -14.34
C ASP A 124 -7.70 -7.66 -13.03
N PRO A 125 -8.32 -7.56 -11.84
CA PRO A 125 -7.61 -7.62 -10.56
C PRO A 125 -6.71 -8.86 -10.43
N ASN A 126 -7.09 -9.99 -11.05
CA ASN A 126 -6.30 -11.21 -11.04
C ASN A 126 -4.93 -11.06 -11.68
N GLU A 127 -4.75 -10.14 -12.64
CA GLU A 127 -3.44 -9.88 -13.26
C GLU A 127 -2.47 -9.18 -12.28
N ILE A 128 -3.00 -8.32 -11.41
CA ILE A 128 -2.24 -7.69 -10.34
C ILE A 128 -1.90 -8.73 -9.25
N GLU A 129 -2.88 -9.55 -8.86
CA GLU A 129 -2.65 -10.63 -7.88
C GLU A 129 -1.59 -11.63 -8.36
N LYS A 130 -1.64 -12.06 -9.64
CA LYS A 130 -0.60 -12.92 -10.24
C LYS A 130 0.80 -12.29 -10.15
N THR A 131 0.90 -10.98 -10.30
CA THR A 131 2.17 -10.25 -10.15
C THR A 131 2.66 -10.27 -8.70
N HIS A 132 1.76 -10.04 -7.75
CA HIS A 132 2.03 -10.12 -6.31
C HIS A 132 2.48 -11.51 -5.86
N LEU A 133 1.71 -12.55 -6.21
CA LEU A 133 2.02 -13.95 -5.91
C LEU A 133 3.37 -14.39 -6.48
N HIS A 134 3.78 -13.85 -7.64
CA HIS A 134 5.08 -14.14 -8.22
C HIS A 134 6.23 -13.60 -7.36
N LEU A 135 6.16 -12.33 -6.94
CA LEU A 135 7.14 -11.75 -6.03
C LEU A 135 7.22 -12.53 -4.73
N PHE A 136 6.06 -12.92 -4.21
CA PHE A 136 5.97 -13.69 -2.98
C PHE A 136 6.63 -15.07 -3.10
N LYS A 137 6.32 -15.83 -4.17
CA LYS A 137 6.98 -17.12 -4.48
C LYS A 137 8.50 -16.98 -4.60
N GLN A 138 8.97 -15.89 -5.21
CA GLN A 138 10.40 -15.60 -5.29
C GLN A 138 11.03 -15.38 -3.91
N PHE A 139 10.36 -14.65 -3.00
CA PHE A 139 10.85 -14.44 -1.64
C PHE A 139 10.89 -15.74 -0.82
N ILE A 140 9.89 -16.61 -0.96
CA ILE A 140 9.91 -17.96 -0.36
C ILE A 140 11.10 -18.76 -0.89
N ARG A 141 11.28 -18.83 -2.21
CA ARG A 141 12.38 -19.58 -2.83
C ARG A 141 13.75 -19.09 -2.37
N ASN A 142 13.88 -17.78 -2.20
CA ASN A 142 15.09 -17.12 -1.70
C ASN A 142 15.23 -17.18 -0.16
N LYS A 143 14.36 -17.93 0.53
CA LYS A 143 14.36 -18.16 1.99
C LYS A 143 14.31 -16.86 2.80
N LYS A 144 13.72 -15.79 2.26
CA LYS A 144 13.66 -14.47 2.92
C LYS A 144 12.86 -14.50 4.22
N PHE A 145 11.87 -15.39 4.30
CA PHE A 145 11.01 -15.53 5.48
C PHE A 145 11.45 -16.62 6.47
N LYS A 146 12.55 -17.35 6.21
CA LYS A 146 12.92 -18.54 6.99
C LYS A 146 13.06 -18.25 8.49
N ARG A 147 13.58 -17.07 8.85
CA ARG A 147 13.76 -16.65 10.24
C ARG A 147 12.46 -16.27 10.94
N PHE A 148 11.37 -16.10 10.21
CA PHE A 148 10.09 -15.56 10.67
C PHE A 148 8.97 -16.62 10.74
N LEU A 149 9.26 -17.86 10.33
CA LEU A 149 8.29 -18.95 10.32
C LEU A 149 7.85 -19.35 11.74
N ILE A 150 6.60 -19.77 11.88
CA ILE A 150 6.05 -20.35 13.10
C ILE A 150 6.07 -21.86 12.92
N ASN A 151 6.74 -22.59 13.83
CA ASN A 151 6.88 -24.05 13.77
C ASN A 151 7.38 -24.58 12.41
N ASN A 152 8.30 -23.85 11.76
CA ASN A 152 8.80 -24.14 10.39
C ASN A 152 7.71 -24.19 9.30
N CYS A 153 6.53 -23.63 9.56
CA CYS A 153 5.42 -23.56 8.62
C CYS A 153 5.16 -22.11 8.18
N TYR A 154 4.31 -21.96 7.16
CA TYR A 154 3.72 -20.70 6.72
C TYR A 154 2.25 -20.69 7.15
N PRO A 155 1.91 -20.24 8.37
CA PRO A 155 0.52 -20.13 8.79
C PRO A 155 -0.24 -19.17 7.88
N LEU A 156 -1.45 -19.58 7.49
CA LEU A 156 -2.39 -18.76 6.75
C LEU A 156 -3.55 -18.40 7.68
N ALA A 157 -3.76 -17.13 7.92
CA ALA A 157 -4.99 -16.60 8.50
C ALA A 157 -5.93 -16.21 7.37
N VAL A 158 -7.21 -16.51 7.51
CA VAL A 158 -8.24 -16.11 6.56
C VAL A 158 -9.29 -15.34 7.34
N ASP A 159 -9.45 -14.07 6.99
CA ASP A 159 -10.38 -13.19 7.67
C ASP A 159 -11.10 -12.25 6.70
N GLY A 160 -12.25 -11.80 7.16
CA GLY A 160 -13.07 -10.85 6.44
C GLY A 160 -12.67 -9.42 6.77
N THR A 161 -12.39 -8.61 5.76
CA THR A 161 -12.03 -7.19 5.95
C THR A 161 -12.91 -6.27 5.10
N GLN A 162 -13.51 -5.27 5.74
CA GLN A 162 -14.22 -4.19 5.06
C GLN A 162 -13.22 -3.20 4.48
N LYS A 163 -13.13 -3.08 3.14
CA LYS A 163 -12.18 -2.18 2.48
C LYS A 163 -12.78 -0.81 2.17
N PHE A 164 -14.09 -0.72 1.97
CA PHE A 164 -14.73 0.52 1.56
C PHE A 164 -16.18 0.62 2.04
N THR A 165 -16.65 1.84 2.32
CA THR A 165 -18.03 2.14 2.70
C THR A 165 -18.49 3.40 2.00
N ARG A 166 -19.79 3.49 1.70
CA ARG A 166 -20.41 4.68 1.15
C ARG A 166 -21.85 4.82 1.61
N ASP A 167 -22.24 6.06 1.90
CA ASP A 167 -23.61 6.37 2.31
C ASP A 167 -24.54 6.45 1.09
N GLY A 168 -25.75 5.89 1.24
CA GLY A 168 -26.75 5.79 0.18
C GLY A 168 -26.55 4.59 -0.75
N GLN A 169 -27.53 4.38 -1.63
CA GLN A 169 -27.49 3.34 -2.68
C GLN A 169 -27.05 3.98 -4.00
N TRP A 170 -25.82 3.70 -4.44
CA TRP A 170 -25.23 4.38 -5.60
C TRP A 170 -24.92 3.46 -6.79
N ARG A 171 -24.66 2.17 -6.59
CA ARG A 171 -24.26 1.20 -7.65
C ARG A 171 -24.82 -0.22 -7.44
N ASP A 172 -24.68 -1.03 -8.50
CA ASP A 172 -25.19 -2.40 -8.79
C ASP A 172 -25.05 -3.49 -7.71
N ILE A 173 -25.68 -4.64 -8.00
CA ILE A 173 -25.97 -5.86 -7.19
C ILE A 173 -24.79 -6.47 -6.39
N GLU A 174 -23.56 -6.07 -6.67
CA GLU A 174 -22.34 -6.70 -6.15
C GLU A 174 -21.90 -6.16 -4.78
N TRP A 175 -22.44 -5.02 -4.33
CA TRP A 175 -22.07 -4.41 -3.05
C TRP A 175 -22.99 -4.86 -1.92
N LEU A 176 -22.41 -5.08 -0.74
CA LEU A 176 -23.18 -5.45 0.44
C LEU A 176 -23.90 -4.22 1.00
N GLU A 177 -25.15 -4.40 1.44
CA GLU A 177 -25.95 -3.35 2.07
C GLU A 177 -26.11 -3.61 3.57
N ARG A 178 -26.04 -2.54 4.37
CA ARG A 178 -26.51 -2.54 5.75
C ARG A 178 -27.39 -1.33 6.03
N ARG A 179 -28.40 -1.52 6.86
CA ARG A 179 -29.25 -0.44 7.39
C ARG A 179 -28.94 -0.24 8.86
N HIS A 180 -28.75 1.01 9.26
CA HIS A 180 -28.52 1.36 10.66
C HIS A 180 -29.32 2.61 11.02
N LYS A 181 -29.78 2.68 12.28
CA LYS A 181 -30.43 3.87 12.82
C LYS A 181 -29.35 4.87 13.27
N THR A 182 -29.51 6.13 12.91
CA THR A 182 -28.68 7.21 13.44
C THR A 182 -29.13 7.60 14.84
N ALA A 183 -28.30 8.39 15.53
CA ALA A 183 -28.64 8.97 16.83
C ALA A 183 -29.93 9.80 16.80
N ASP A 184 -30.26 10.37 15.63
CA ASP A 184 -31.45 11.19 15.39
C ASP A 184 -32.72 10.36 15.10
N GLY A 185 -32.61 9.02 15.06
CA GLY A 185 -33.73 8.10 14.81
C GLY A 185 -33.98 7.77 13.33
N ASP A 186 -33.31 8.45 12.41
CA ASP A 186 -33.42 8.21 10.96
C ASP A 186 -32.71 6.91 10.54
N GLU A 187 -33.32 6.18 9.61
CA GLU A 187 -32.70 5.01 9.01
C GLU A 187 -31.75 5.43 7.88
N ARG A 188 -30.48 5.03 7.98
CA ARG A 188 -29.48 5.24 6.92
C ARG A 188 -29.09 3.92 6.28
N ILE A 189 -29.10 3.94 4.95
CA ILE A 189 -28.59 2.85 4.13
C ILE A 189 -27.12 3.13 3.83
N GLN A 190 -26.28 2.12 4.03
CA GLN A 190 -24.86 2.18 3.70
C GLN A 190 -24.47 0.96 2.87
N GLN A 191 -23.84 1.21 1.74
CA GLN A 191 -23.22 0.17 0.92
C GLN A 191 -21.75 0.02 1.32
N TYR A 192 -21.25 -1.21 1.31
CA TYR A 192 -19.88 -1.52 1.66
C TYR A 192 -19.30 -2.66 0.82
N VAL A 193 -17.97 -2.65 0.69
CA VAL A 193 -17.20 -3.71 0.06
C VAL A 193 -16.45 -4.47 1.13
N TYR A 194 -16.72 -5.77 1.19
CA TYR A 194 -16.05 -6.69 2.07
C TYR A 194 -15.28 -7.70 1.23
N ILE A 195 -14.06 -7.98 1.65
CA ILE A 195 -13.22 -8.98 1.00
C ILE A 195 -12.88 -10.08 2.00
N LEU A 196 -12.76 -11.30 1.51
CA LEU A 196 -12.06 -12.36 2.21
C LEU A 196 -10.57 -12.23 1.88
N GLU A 197 -9.73 -12.03 2.89
CA GLU A 197 -8.29 -11.85 2.73
C GLU A 197 -7.55 -13.03 3.35
N ALA A 198 -6.70 -13.67 2.55
CA ALA A 198 -5.80 -14.71 3.01
C ALA A 198 -4.45 -14.06 3.31
N ASN A 199 -4.00 -14.19 4.54
CA ASN A 199 -2.88 -13.47 5.13
C ASN A 199 -1.84 -14.47 5.66
N LEU A 200 -0.58 -14.30 5.28
CA LEU A 200 0.51 -15.06 5.90
C LEU A 200 0.96 -14.39 7.18
N VAL A 201 1.03 -15.19 8.25
CA VAL A 201 1.34 -14.71 9.60
C VAL A 201 2.70 -15.23 10.03
N PHE A 202 3.53 -14.33 10.55
CA PHE A 202 4.88 -14.64 11.03
C PHE A 202 5.01 -14.43 12.54
N HIS A 203 6.00 -15.07 13.17
CA HIS A 203 6.12 -15.08 14.64
C HIS A 203 6.36 -13.69 15.26
N ASN A 204 6.90 -12.75 14.47
CA ASN A 204 7.17 -11.38 14.87
C ASN A 204 5.97 -10.44 14.68
N GLY A 205 4.78 -10.99 14.38
CA GLY A 205 3.57 -10.22 14.12
C GLY A 205 3.51 -9.59 12.73
N LEU A 206 4.49 -9.86 11.85
CA LEU A 206 4.40 -9.45 10.46
C LEU A 206 3.27 -10.25 9.78
N THR A 207 2.39 -9.55 9.09
CA THR A 207 1.33 -10.13 8.27
C THR A 207 1.48 -9.65 6.84
N ILE A 208 1.48 -10.58 5.88
CA ILE A 208 1.59 -10.26 4.46
C ILE A 208 0.35 -10.79 3.74
N PRO A 209 -0.47 -9.92 3.11
CA PRO A 209 -1.57 -10.34 2.26
C PRO A 209 -1.07 -11.26 1.16
N LEU A 210 -1.76 -12.38 0.93
CA LEU A 210 -1.41 -13.35 -0.10
C LEU A 210 -2.40 -13.31 -1.26
N MET A 211 -3.69 -13.39 -0.95
CA MET A 211 -4.79 -13.41 -1.92
C MET A 211 -6.01 -12.72 -1.33
N SER A 212 -6.88 -12.22 -2.21
CA SER A 212 -8.13 -11.59 -1.81
C SER A 212 -9.27 -11.96 -2.74
N GLU A 213 -10.45 -12.19 -2.16
CA GLU A 213 -11.67 -12.45 -2.90
C GLU A 213 -12.76 -11.46 -2.48
N PHE A 214 -13.46 -10.86 -3.44
CA PHE A 214 -14.58 -9.98 -3.15
C PHE A 214 -15.80 -10.82 -2.76
N LEU A 215 -16.44 -10.47 -1.65
CA LEU A 215 -17.73 -11.07 -1.31
C LEU A 215 -18.82 -10.43 -2.16
N SER A 216 -19.56 -11.24 -2.92
CA SER A 216 -20.71 -10.80 -3.70
C SER A 216 -21.95 -11.62 -3.34
N TYR A 217 -23.14 -11.02 -3.40
CA TYR A 217 -24.40 -11.71 -3.14
C TYR A 217 -24.80 -12.71 -4.25
N GLY A 218 -24.29 -12.54 -5.47
CA GLY A 218 -24.83 -13.21 -6.66
C GLY A 218 -24.47 -14.68 -6.85
N GLU A 219 -23.46 -15.20 -6.14
CA GLU A 219 -22.98 -16.59 -6.30
C GLU A 219 -23.43 -17.53 -5.16
N GLY A 220 -24.22 -17.03 -4.21
CA GLY A 220 -24.61 -17.75 -2.99
C GLY A 220 -26.04 -18.32 -2.94
N ASP A 221 -26.86 -18.07 -3.96
CA ASP A 221 -28.28 -18.49 -4.03
C ASP A 221 -28.55 -19.46 -5.21
#